data_AF-A0A5B1LGN1-F1
#
_entry.id   AF-A0A5B1LGN1-F1
#
_cell.length_a   1.000
_cell.length_b   1.000
_cell.length_c   1.000
_cell.angle_alpha   90.00
_cell.angle_beta   90.00
_cell.angle_gamma   90.00
#
_symmetry.space_group_name_H-M   'P 1'
#
loop_
_entity.id
_entity.type
_entity.pdbx_description
1 polymer ?
#
loop_
_entity_poly.entity_id
_entity_poly.type
_entity_poly.pdbx_seq_one_letter_code
_entity_poly.pdbx_strand_id
1 'polypeptide(L)'
;MFGIGFGELVVIAFLAVLVFGPERLPELAKQAGQFARKMRSFANNARDELRAELGPDYADLELRDLDPRTIVRKHIAEALADDDDPVMEAKAKVRPLEDGELPPYDLEAT
;
A
#
# COMPACT_ATOMS: atom_id res chain seq x y z
N MET A 1 -11.37 -1.21 -22.63
CA MET A 1 -10.74 -1.38 -23.96
C MET A 1 -9.36 -1.99 -23.74
N PHE A 2 -8.90 -2.86 -24.66
CA PHE A 2 -7.92 -3.96 -24.50
C PHE A 2 -8.54 -5.28 -24.03
N GLY A 3 -9.27 -5.92 -24.95
CA GLY A 3 -9.55 -7.35 -24.88
C GLY A 3 -8.49 -8.08 -25.70
N ILE A 4 -7.43 -8.56 -25.05
CA ILE A 4 -6.48 -9.49 -25.68
C ILE A 4 -7.14 -10.86 -25.60
N GLY A 5 -7.58 -11.39 -26.74
CA GLY A 5 -8.08 -12.75 -26.84
C GLY A 5 -6.94 -13.76 -26.88
N PHE A 6 -7.30 -15.04 -26.79
CA PHE A 6 -6.33 -16.13 -26.96
C PHE A 6 -5.64 -16.07 -28.34
N GLY A 7 -6.38 -15.67 -29.38
CA GLY A 7 -5.84 -15.49 -30.74
C GLY A 7 -4.75 -14.42 -30.81
N GLU A 8 -5.00 -13.22 -30.28
CA GLU A 8 -3.97 -12.16 -30.24
C GLU A 8 -2.74 -12.58 -29.44
N LEU A 9 -2.91 -13.31 -28.32
CA LEU A 9 -1.78 -13.80 -27.52
C LEU A 9 -0.86 -14.73 -28.33
N VAL A 10 -1.43 -15.63 -29.13
CA VAL A 10 -0.67 -16.53 -30.02
C VAL A 10 0.09 -15.75 -31.09
N VAL A 11 -0.53 -14.72 -31.69
CA VAL A 11 0.15 -13.87 -32.68
C VAL A 11 1.34 -13.13 -32.06
N ILE A 12 1.18 -12.56 -30.86
CA ILE A 12 2.26 -11.89 -30.13
C ILE A 12 3.39 -12.88 -29.80
N ALA A 13 3.05 -14.08 -29.32
CA ALA A 13 4.03 -15.12 -29.03
C ALA A 13 4.81 -15.52 -30.29
N PHE A 14 4.13 -15.68 -31.41
CA PHE A 14 4.77 -16.01 -32.69
C PHE A 14 5.70 -14.90 -33.18
N LEU A 15 5.28 -13.64 -33.07
CA LEU A 15 6.13 -12.49 -33.39
C LEU A 15 7.36 -12.41 -32.48
N ALA A 16 7.19 -12.66 -31.19
CA ALA A 16 8.31 -12.72 -30.25
C ALA A 16 9.31 -13.83 -30.65
N VAL A 17 8.82 -15.01 -31.02
CA VAL A 17 9.67 -16.11 -31.53
C VAL A 17 10.39 -15.71 -32.81
N LEU A 18 9.74 -14.99 -33.72
CA LEU A 18 10.37 -14.55 -34.97
C LEU A 18 11.49 -13.52 -34.72
N VAL A 19 11.24 -12.55 -33.84
CA VAL A 19 12.16 -11.44 -33.56
C VAL A 19 13.38 -11.91 -32.75
N PHE A 20 13.14 -12.70 -31.70
CA PHE A 20 14.21 -13.13 -30.79
C PHE A 20 14.79 -14.49 -31.14
N GLY A 21 14.02 -15.34 -31.85
CA GLY A 21 14.36 -16.72 -32.16
C GLY A 21 13.80 -17.71 -31.13
N PRO A 22 13.36 -18.91 -31.56
CA PRO A 22 12.79 -19.94 -30.67
C PRO A 22 13.80 -20.49 -29.67
N GLU A 23 15.08 -20.47 -29.99
CA GLU A 23 16.15 -20.96 -29.11
C GLU A 23 16.51 -19.96 -28.01
N ARG A 24 16.41 -18.65 -28.28
CA ARG A 24 16.81 -17.59 -27.33
C ARG A 24 15.72 -17.25 -26.32
N LEU A 25 14.45 -17.33 -26.71
CA LEU A 25 13.33 -17.07 -25.80
C LEU A 25 13.36 -17.88 -24.49
N PRO A 26 13.55 -19.22 -24.50
CA PRO A 26 13.59 -19.99 -23.26
C PRO A 26 14.81 -19.63 -22.40
N GLU A 27 15.92 -19.23 -23.01
CA GLU A 27 17.10 -18.76 -22.28
C GLU A 27 16.83 -17.41 -21.59
N LEU A 28 16.23 -16.45 -22.30
CA LEU A 28 15.82 -15.17 -21.74
C LEU A 28 14.79 -15.33 -20.61
N ALA A 29 13.82 -16.22 -20.77
CA ALA A 29 12.83 -16.52 -19.74
C ALA A 29 13.48 -17.10 -18.48
N LYS A 30 14.44 -18.02 -18.63
CA LYS A 30 15.22 -18.57 -17.51
C LYS A 30 16.03 -17.48 -16.80
N GLN A 31 16.70 -16.60 -17.55
CA GLN A 31 17.48 -15.50 -16.99
C GLN A 31 16.58 -14.52 -16.22
N ALA A 32 15.44 -14.13 -16.81
CA ALA A 32 14.46 -13.26 -16.15
C ALA A 32 13.90 -13.91 -14.88
N GLY A 33 13.58 -15.20 -14.90
CA GLY A 33 13.11 -15.94 -13.73
C GLY A 33 14.16 -16.03 -12.62
N GLN A 34 15.42 -16.29 -12.97
CA GLN A 34 16.54 -16.28 -12.03
C GLN A 34 16.75 -14.89 -11.43
N PHE A 35 16.68 -13.84 -12.24
CA PHE A 35 16.79 -12.46 -11.79
C PHE A 35 15.65 -12.10 -10.84
N ALA A 36 14.41 -12.41 -11.18
CA ALA A 36 13.25 -12.19 -10.32
C ALA A 36 13.39 -12.91 -8.97
N ARG A 37 13.89 -14.16 -8.97
CA ARG A 37 14.16 -14.91 -7.74
C ARG A 37 15.24 -14.24 -6.88
N LYS A 38 16.34 -13.79 -7.48
CA LYS A 38 17.41 -13.06 -6.79
C LYS A 38 16.89 -11.76 -6.21
N MET A 39 16.13 -10.99 -6.97
CA MET A 39 15.52 -9.74 -6.52
C MET A 39 14.56 -9.96 -5.35
N ARG A 40 13.74 -11.01 -5.40
CA ARG A 40 12.86 -11.39 -4.28
C ARG A 40 13.66 -11.77 -3.02
N SER A 41 14.73 -12.54 -3.19
CA SER A 41 15.61 -12.89 -2.08
C SER A 41 16.28 -11.66 -1.46
N PHE A 42 16.75 -10.74 -2.30
CA PHE A 42 17.36 -9.50 -1.83
C PHE A 42 16.36 -8.63 -1.07
N ALA A 43 15.14 -8.48 -1.60
CA ALA A 43 14.07 -7.74 -0.92
C ALA A 43 13.69 -8.37 0.44
N ASN A 44 13.65 -9.70 0.52
CA ASN A 44 13.39 -10.39 1.78
C ASN A 44 14.54 -10.19 2.79
N ASN A 45 15.79 -10.37 2.36
CA ASN A 45 16.95 -10.18 3.24
C ASN A 45 17.02 -8.75 3.77
N ALA A 46 16.81 -7.75 2.91
CA ALA A 46 16.79 -6.35 3.33
C ALA A 46 15.65 -6.06 4.32
N ARG A 47 14.47 -6.68 4.13
CA ARG A 47 13.39 -6.59 5.12
C ARG A 47 13.81 -7.23 6.45
N ASP A 48 14.43 -8.40 6.42
CA ASP A 48 14.84 -9.12 7.62
C ASP A 48 15.94 -8.38 8.40
N GLU A 49 16.86 -7.70 7.70
CA GLU A 49 17.87 -6.83 8.30
C GLU A 49 17.24 -5.58 8.95
N LEU A 50 16.31 -4.92 8.25
CA LEU A 50 15.53 -3.81 8.82
C LEU A 50 14.73 -4.23 10.06
N ARG A 51 14.15 -5.44 10.06
CA ARG A 51 13.44 -6.02 11.21
C ARG A 51 14.35 -6.23 12.41
N ALA A 52 15.58 -6.70 12.15
CA ALA A 52 16.56 -6.96 13.20
C ALA A 52 17.07 -5.66 13.84
N GLU A 53 17.20 -4.58 13.06
CA GLU A 53 17.73 -3.29 13.54
C GLU A 53 16.67 -2.37 14.14
N LEU A 54 15.47 -2.30 13.56
CA LEU A 54 14.42 -1.35 13.95
C LEU A 54 13.36 -1.97 14.88
N GLY A 55 13.39 -3.28 15.07
CA GLY A 55 12.38 -4.01 15.85
C GLY A 55 11.13 -4.38 15.03
N PRO A 56 10.29 -5.28 15.57
CA PRO A 56 9.14 -5.85 14.87
C PRO A 56 8.07 -4.81 14.47
N ASP A 57 8.08 -3.61 15.05
CA ASP A 57 7.05 -2.59 14.83
C ASP A 57 7.19 -1.85 13.47
N TYR A 58 8.38 -1.88 12.86
CA TYR A 58 8.64 -1.24 11.54
C TYR A 58 8.85 -2.27 10.41
N ALA A 59 8.68 -3.54 10.75
CA ALA A 59 8.88 -4.73 9.92
C ALA A 59 7.91 -4.87 8.74
N ASP A 60 6.71 -4.34 8.93
CA ASP A 60 5.55 -4.54 8.07
C ASP A 60 5.10 -3.22 7.43
N LEU A 61 6.07 -2.38 7.04
CA LEU A 61 5.83 -1.35 6.04
C LEU A 61 5.53 -2.02 4.69
N GLU A 62 4.31 -2.54 4.57
CA GLU A 62 3.73 -2.90 3.29
C GLU A 62 3.68 -1.61 2.47
N LEU A 63 4.01 -1.67 1.18
CA LEU A 63 3.90 -0.51 0.29
C LEU A 63 2.47 0.09 0.24
N ARG A 64 1.48 -0.58 0.85
CA ARG A 64 0.09 -0.13 1.07
C ARG A 64 -0.13 0.73 2.31
N ASP A 65 0.78 0.69 3.29
CA ASP A 65 0.76 1.58 4.46
C ASP A 65 1.36 2.96 4.16
N LEU A 66 1.89 3.19 2.96
CA LEU A 66 2.20 4.54 2.44
C LEU A 66 0.94 5.31 2.00
N ASP A 67 -0.26 4.77 2.18
CA ASP A 67 -1.50 5.55 2.09
C ASP A 67 -1.77 6.21 3.46
N PRO A 68 -1.69 7.55 3.58
CA PRO A 68 -1.84 8.25 4.84
C PRO A 68 -3.19 7.95 5.52
N ARG A 69 -4.20 7.54 4.75
CA ARG A 69 -5.53 7.21 5.30
C ARG A 69 -5.53 5.88 6.06
N THR A 70 -4.66 4.93 5.70
CA THR A 70 -4.57 3.62 6.36
C THR A 70 -3.82 3.72 7.68
N ILE A 71 -2.73 4.51 7.74
CA ILE A 71 -1.98 4.77 8.99
C ILE A 71 -2.87 5.47 10.03
N VAL A 72 -3.58 6.54 9.62
CA VAL A 72 -4.48 7.28 10.52
C VAL A 72 -5.59 6.38 11.05
N ARG A 73 -6.15 5.50 10.22
CA ARG A 73 -7.18 4.54 10.66
C ARG A 73 -6.64 3.51 11.65
N LYS A 74 -5.44 2.98 11.44
CA LYS A 74 -4.80 2.04 12.39
C LYS A 74 -4.58 2.72 13.76
N HIS A 75 -4.00 3.92 13.79
CA HIS A 75 -3.75 4.65 15.03
C HIS A 75 -5.03 5.06 15.77
N ILE A 76 -6.09 5.46 15.03
CA ILE A 76 -7.38 5.78 15.65
C ILE A 76 -8.04 4.51 16.21
N ALA A 77 -7.99 3.39 15.47
CA ALA A 77 -8.58 2.13 15.93
C ALA A 77 -7.85 1.55 17.15
N GLU A 78 -6.53 1.70 17.22
CA GLU A 78 -5.70 1.30 18.35
C GLU A 78 -5.97 2.17 19.59
N ALA A 79 -6.04 3.50 19.43
CA ALA A 79 -6.43 4.41 20.51
C ALA A 79 -7.87 4.17 21.03
N LEU A 80 -8.78 3.72 20.16
CA LEU A 80 -10.14 3.32 20.56
C LEU A 80 -10.19 1.95 21.24
N ALA A 81 -9.16 1.12 21.09
CA ALA A 81 -9.10 -0.23 21.64
C ALA A 81 -8.40 -0.28 23.01
N ASP A 82 -7.47 0.64 23.29
CA ASP A 82 -6.75 0.74 24.57
C ASP A 82 -7.50 1.53 25.66
N ASP A 83 -8.50 2.35 25.30
CA ASP A 83 -9.26 3.15 26.28
C ASP A 83 -10.55 2.46 26.73
N ASP A 84 -10.49 1.84 27.92
CA ASP A 84 -11.63 1.65 28.84
C ASP A 84 -11.77 2.88 29.79
N ASP A 85 -11.36 4.06 29.33
CA ASP A 85 -11.45 5.34 30.05
C ASP A 85 -12.28 6.37 29.26
N PRO A 86 -13.15 7.14 29.91
CA PRO A 86 -14.22 7.86 29.23
C PRO A 86 -13.69 9.14 28.57
N VAL A 87 -13.71 9.16 27.24
CA VAL A 87 -13.56 10.36 26.40
C VAL A 87 -14.78 11.28 26.60
N MET A 88 -14.93 11.88 27.79
CA MET A 88 -16.10 12.67 28.18
C MET A 88 -16.04 14.16 27.81
N GLU A 89 -14.92 14.71 27.29
CA GLU A 89 -14.84 16.19 27.14
C GLU A 89 -14.57 16.75 25.74
N ALA A 90 -14.04 16.00 24.77
CA ALA A 90 -13.81 16.54 23.42
C ALA A 90 -14.92 16.20 22.40
N LYS A 91 -15.92 15.40 22.80
CA LYS A 91 -17.14 15.11 22.02
C LYS A 91 -18.30 16.00 22.44
N ALA A 92 -18.06 17.29 22.71
CA ALA A 92 -19.11 18.30 22.68
C ALA A 92 -19.59 18.46 21.22
N LYS A 93 -20.36 17.47 20.76
CA LYS A 93 -21.26 17.43 19.60
C LYS A 93 -20.79 18.27 18.40
N VAL A 94 -19.99 17.67 17.52
CA VAL A 94 -20.04 18.03 16.09
C VAL A 94 -21.35 17.45 15.52
N ARG A 95 -22.47 17.98 16.01
CA ARG A 95 -23.75 17.84 15.33
C ARG A 95 -23.74 18.85 14.17
N PRO A 96 -24.35 18.53 13.02
CA PRO A 96 -24.66 19.55 12.03
C PRO A 96 -25.39 20.70 12.73
N LEU A 97 -24.92 21.93 12.51
CA LEU A 97 -25.57 23.12 13.04
C LEU A 97 -26.99 23.17 12.48
N GLU A 98 -27.97 23.48 13.33
CA GLU A 98 -29.35 23.69 12.86
C GLU A 98 -29.41 25.01 12.08
N ASP A 99 -30.35 25.14 11.14
CA ASP A 99 -30.47 26.34 10.29
C ASP A 99 -30.63 27.60 11.16
N GLY A 100 -29.58 28.43 11.18
CA GLY A 100 -29.53 29.68 11.96
C GLY A 100 -28.71 29.62 13.26
N GLU A 101 -28.12 28.48 13.62
CA GLU A 101 -27.19 28.38 14.75
C GLU A 101 -25.81 28.94 14.34
N LEU A 102 -25.39 30.05 14.98
CA LEU A 102 -24.09 30.64 14.70
C LEU A 102 -22.99 29.82 15.37
N PRO A 103 -21.93 29.46 14.64
CA PRO A 103 -20.80 28.75 15.24
C PRO A 103 -20.18 29.62 16.34
N PRO A 104 -19.67 29.01 17.41
CA PRO A 104 -18.98 29.75 18.46
C PRO A 104 -17.79 30.49 17.85
N TYR A 105 -17.72 31.80 18.08
CA TYR A 105 -16.61 32.64 17.64
C TYR A 105 -15.91 33.24 18.86
N ASP A 106 -14.58 33.33 18.78
CA ASP A 106 -13.75 33.90 19.82
C ASP A 106 -13.60 35.41 19.59
N LEU A 107 -14.01 36.19 20.59
CA LEU A 107 -13.96 37.65 20.58
C LEU A 107 -12.58 38.21 20.96
N GLU A 108 -11.68 37.36 21.47
CA GLU A 108 -10.35 37.77 21.92
C GLU A 108 -9.27 37.63 20.84
N ALA A 109 -9.62 37.20 19.63
CA ALA A 109 -8.68 37.14 18.51
C ALA A 109 -8.33 38.55 18.00
N THR A 110 -7.17 39.09 18.39
CA THR A 110 -6.55 40.31 17.86
C THR A 110 -5.20 39.99 17.21
#